data_AF-A0A6S7ID21-F1
#
_entry.id   AF-A0A6S7ID21-F1
#
_cell.length_a   1.000
_cell.length_b   1.000
_cell.length_c   1.000
_cell.angle_alpha   90.00
_cell.angle_beta   90.00
_cell.angle_gamma   90.00
#
_symmetry.space_group_name_H-M   'P 1'
#
loop_
_entity.id
_entity.type
_entity.pdbx_description
1 polymer ?
#
loop_
_entity_poly.entity_id
_entity_poly.type
_entity_poly.pdbx_seq_one_letter_code
_entity_poly.pdbx_strand_id
1 'polypeptide(L)'
;MGWNKKSNLAQYGQGNWDNFVKKTRNTTSEEAMRIAFANPEITFFFFCRETIILDRPPASQYGPFEAGDAVFFKGEPWYGNAPQCDSYEKTPISTVYINPLNNQQFQDITTYVLRDGTPAIDVVCIFAANYATNTIPMLRANNNYPPTKNPFNANIQDVLLSGLVKTLQNKGITVLLTIMGSHTETGWSQFTDQSTAQNFVDYLNSQVVTLYSLDGIDIDDEYSNGPVNNSSLAMVTTLMKKSMPGKLITKALWSDHDRFTANWNGNTLGANLDYGWEMNYYSGDANFRLGFYTSYMKKKQLCLGFSAERRFSSQWNQVGPQATTTISEGYAGGMMFAYENQPDSIGLMKAMIDGMDGPGNWNKVTAENLNKDVATSFSATKEVGNEVETRNRDCCIIV
;
A
#
# COMPACT_ATOMS: atom_id res chain seq x y z
N MET A 1 -7.90 0.96 -0.81
CA MET A 1 -6.80 1.90 -0.53
C MET A 1 -7.26 2.76 0.62
N GLY A 2 -6.99 2.34 1.85
CA GLY A 2 -6.45 3.13 2.95
C GLY A 2 -7.05 4.50 3.24
N TRP A 3 -8.26 4.82 2.76
CA TRP A 3 -8.77 6.18 2.71
C TRP A 3 -10.27 6.17 2.96
N ASN A 4 -10.70 6.87 4.01
CA ASN A 4 -12.08 7.13 4.32
C ASN A 4 -12.53 8.39 3.58
N LYS A 5 -13.43 8.23 2.60
CA LYS A 5 -13.98 9.35 1.85
C LYS A 5 -15.02 10.09 2.67
N LYS A 6 -14.85 11.40 2.78
CA LYS A 6 -15.75 12.36 3.41
C LYS A 6 -16.31 13.31 2.35
N SER A 7 -17.54 13.03 1.92
CA SER A 7 -18.15 13.77 0.80
C SER A 7 -18.47 15.22 1.15
N ASN A 8 -18.29 16.13 0.19
CA ASN A 8 -18.64 17.55 0.31
C ASN A 8 -17.89 18.29 1.44
N LEU A 9 -16.66 17.87 1.73
CA LEU A 9 -15.84 18.45 2.79
C LEU A 9 -14.45 18.81 2.27
N ALA A 10 -13.91 19.92 2.77
CA ALA A 10 -12.52 20.33 2.60
C ALA A 10 -12.01 20.94 3.91
N GLN A 11 -10.69 20.95 4.10
CA GLN A 11 -10.12 21.76 5.17
C GLN A 11 -10.18 23.23 4.78
N TYR A 12 -10.87 24.04 5.58
CA TYR A 12 -10.91 25.51 5.42
C TYR A 12 -11.35 26.20 6.72
N GLY A 13 -11.42 27.53 6.71
CA GLY A 13 -11.93 28.30 7.85
C GLY A 13 -10.94 28.31 9.00
N GLN A 14 -11.33 27.73 10.14
CA GLN A 14 -10.49 27.64 11.34
C GLN A 14 -9.44 26.53 11.29
N GLY A 15 -9.38 25.76 10.20
CA GLY A 15 -8.36 24.74 10.03
C GLY A 15 -6.94 25.29 10.13
N ASN A 16 -6.05 24.51 10.74
CA ASN A 16 -4.63 24.81 10.79
C ASN A 16 -4.05 24.64 9.38
N TRP A 17 -3.37 25.65 8.83
CA TRP A 17 -2.72 25.56 7.52
C TRP A 17 -1.19 25.35 7.59
N ASP A 18 -0.62 25.38 8.78
CA ASP A 18 0.78 24.97 9.01
C ASP A 18 0.96 23.46 8.82
N ASN A 19 -0.14 22.72 8.77
CA ASN A 19 -0.17 21.30 8.44
C ASN A 19 -0.26 21.03 6.92
N PHE A 20 -0.28 22.06 6.07
CA PHE A 20 -0.20 21.92 4.63
C PHE A 20 1.13 21.27 4.23
N VAL A 21 1.06 20.22 3.39
CA VAL A 21 2.23 19.52 2.88
C VAL A 21 2.53 19.98 1.46
N LYS A 22 1.57 19.81 0.54
CA LYS A 22 1.70 20.22 -0.86
C LYS A 22 0.35 20.28 -1.57
N LYS A 23 0.34 20.85 -2.77
CA LYS A 23 -0.76 20.78 -3.74
C LYS A 23 -0.28 20.10 -5.02
N THR A 24 -1.09 19.21 -5.57
CA THR A 24 -0.86 18.60 -6.90
C THR A 24 -2.04 18.96 -7.79
N ARG A 25 -1.75 19.48 -8.98
CA ARG A 25 -2.75 19.88 -9.97
C ARG A 25 -2.98 18.78 -11.00
N ASN A 26 -4.11 18.84 -11.71
CA ASN A 26 -4.45 17.97 -12.84
C ASN A 26 -4.31 16.47 -12.51
N THR A 27 -4.82 16.08 -11.36
CA THR A 27 -4.79 14.68 -10.89
C THR A 27 -6.20 14.14 -10.74
N THR A 28 -6.30 12.83 -10.52
CA THR A 28 -7.52 12.14 -10.09
C THR A 28 -7.50 11.90 -8.58
N SER A 29 -8.66 11.59 -7.99
CA SER A 29 -8.71 11.15 -6.58
C SER A 29 -7.87 9.90 -6.35
N GLU A 30 -7.86 8.99 -7.32
CA GLU A 30 -7.14 7.72 -7.24
C GLU A 30 -5.62 7.94 -7.23
N GLU A 31 -5.12 8.79 -8.12
CA GLU A 31 -3.71 9.20 -8.13
C GLU A 31 -3.35 9.99 -6.86
N ALA A 32 -4.23 10.87 -6.38
CA ALA A 32 -4.02 11.59 -5.13
C ALA A 32 -3.88 10.63 -3.93
N MET A 33 -4.74 9.60 -3.86
CA MET A 33 -4.62 8.53 -2.86
C MET A 33 -3.26 7.81 -2.95
N ARG A 34 -2.76 7.54 -4.17
CA ARG A 34 -1.43 6.94 -4.38
C ARG A 34 -0.30 7.86 -3.93
N ILE A 35 -0.36 9.14 -4.29
CA ILE A 35 0.62 10.17 -3.90
C ILE A 35 0.67 10.30 -2.38
N ALA A 36 -0.49 10.32 -1.73
CA ALA A 36 -0.61 10.41 -0.28
C ALA A 36 -0.19 9.11 0.43
N PHE A 37 -0.39 7.96 -0.18
CA PHE A 37 0.10 6.69 0.34
C PHE A 37 1.64 6.61 0.24
N ALA A 38 2.23 7.13 -0.82
CA ALA A 38 3.68 7.20 -1.01
C ALA A 38 4.40 8.26 -0.15
N ASN A 39 3.67 9.07 0.61
CA ASN A 39 4.24 9.97 1.60
C ASN A 39 3.58 9.71 2.97
N PRO A 40 4.26 9.05 3.90
CA PRO A 40 3.68 8.70 5.20
C PRO A 40 3.38 9.91 6.10
N GLU A 41 3.90 11.10 5.78
CA GLU A 41 3.53 12.33 6.51
C GLU A 41 2.12 12.81 6.17
N ILE A 42 1.60 12.47 4.99
CA ILE A 42 0.26 12.86 4.56
C ILE A 42 -0.75 11.97 5.28
N THR A 43 -1.62 12.57 6.07
CA THR A 43 -2.66 11.87 6.84
C THR A 43 -4.05 12.12 6.28
N PHE A 44 -4.26 13.24 5.58
CA PHE A 44 -5.49 13.50 4.84
C PHE A 44 -5.24 14.46 3.68
N PHE A 45 -6.19 14.50 2.75
CA PHE A 45 -6.22 15.47 1.68
C PHE A 45 -7.65 15.80 1.28
N PHE A 46 -7.86 16.90 0.55
CA PHE A 46 -9.10 17.08 -0.19
C PHE A 46 -8.83 17.17 -1.69
N PHE A 47 -9.78 16.67 -2.46
CA PHE A 47 -9.78 16.67 -3.91
C PHE A 47 -10.90 17.58 -4.42
N CYS A 48 -10.59 18.46 -5.37
CA CYS A 48 -11.55 19.40 -5.95
C CYS A 48 -12.17 18.80 -7.21
N ARG A 49 -13.48 18.48 -7.16
CA ARG A 49 -14.25 18.09 -8.36
C ARG A 49 -14.57 19.31 -9.23
N GLU A 50 -14.76 20.45 -8.58
CA GLU A 50 -15.03 21.74 -9.20
C GLU A 50 -14.10 22.81 -8.61
N THR A 51 -13.94 23.92 -9.32
CA THR A 51 -13.17 25.07 -8.81
C THR A 51 -13.82 25.63 -7.56
N ILE A 52 -13.02 25.87 -6.53
CA ILE A 52 -13.45 26.47 -5.27
C ILE A 52 -12.48 27.56 -4.80
N ILE A 53 -13.04 28.62 -4.26
CA ILE A 53 -12.31 29.65 -3.52
C ILE A 53 -12.73 29.51 -2.06
N LEU A 54 -11.77 29.19 -1.20
CA LEU A 54 -12.01 29.07 0.24
C LEU A 54 -11.87 30.45 0.89
N ASP A 55 -12.77 30.81 1.80
CA ASP A 55 -12.74 32.09 2.50
C ASP A 55 -11.50 32.26 3.40
N ARG A 56 -11.00 31.14 3.94
CA ARG A 56 -9.74 31.05 4.67
C ARG A 56 -9.13 29.67 4.40
N PRO A 57 -7.87 29.60 3.96
CA PRO A 57 -6.84 30.62 3.93
C PRO A 57 -7.00 31.51 2.69
N PRO A 58 -6.33 32.67 2.61
CA PRO A 58 -6.41 33.50 1.42
C PRO A 58 -6.03 32.69 0.17
N ALA A 59 -6.83 32.84 -0.90
CA ALA A 59 -6.52 32.21 -2.18
C ALA A 59 -5.12 32.57 -2.67
N SER A 60 -4.63 33.78 -2.39
CA SER A 60 -3.27 34.20 -2.72
C SER A 60 -2.15 33.36 -2.08
N GLN A 61 -2.44 32.63 -1.00
CA GLN A 61 -1.45 31.83 -0.27
C GLN A 61 -1.47 30.35 -0.67
N TYR A 62 -2.66 29.74 -0.79
CA TYR A 62 -2.79 28.30 -1.09
C TYR A 62 -3.76 28.00 -2.25
N GLY A 63 -4.66 28.92 -2.56
CA GLY A 63 -5.64 28.82 -3.64
C GLY A 63 -5.23 29.56 -4.92
N PRO A 64 -6.21 29.96 -5.76
CA PRO A 64 -7.49 29.26 -5.88
C PRO A 64 -7.27 27.75 -6.09
N PHE A 65 -8.31 26.95 -5.83
CA PHE A 65 -8.25 25.51 -6.05
C PHE A 65 -9.09 25.19 -7.27
N GLU A 66 -8.44 24.66 -8.30
CA GLU A 66 -9.08 24.34 -9.57
C GLU A 66 -9.62 22.91 -9.55
N ALA A 67 -10.57 22.60 -10.43
CA ALA A 67 -11.00 21.22 -10.64
C ALA A 67 -9.79 20.33 -10.98
N GLY A 68 -9.66 19.18 -10.31
CA GLY A 68 -8.51 18.29 -10.42
C GLY A 68 -7.34 18.61 -9.48
N ASP A 69 -7.45 19.62 -8.61
CA ASP A 69 -6.47 19.86 -7.55
C ASP A 69 -6.67 18.88 -6.37
N ALA A 70 -5.58 18.27 -5.92
CA ALA A 70 -5.48 17.56 -4.64
C ALA A 70 -4.58 18.34 -3.66
N VAL A 71 -5.06 18.56 -2.45
CA VAL A 71 -4.40 19.39 -1.43
C VAL A 71 -4.14 18.55 -0.20
N PHE A 72 -2.86 18.31 0.10
CA PHE A 72 -2.41 17.32 1.07
C PHE A 72 -1.96 17.96 2.38
N PHE A 73 -2.29 17.29 3.48
CA PHE A 73 -2.05 17.77 4.84
C PHE A 73 -1.53 16.66 5.76
N LYS A 74 -0.96 17.06 6.89
CA LYS A 74 -0.53 16.18 8.00
C LYS A 74 -1.37 16.41 9.26
N GLY A 75 -1.38 15.44 10.18
CA GLY A 75 -2.16 15.51 11.42
C GLY A 75 -3.67 15.36 11.21
N GLU A 76 -4.47 16.06 12.01
CA GLU A 76 -5.92 15.94 12.01
C GLU A 76 -6.58 17.02 11.14
N PRO A 77 -7.65 16.68 10.40
CA PRO A 77 -8.39 17.63 9.60
C PRO A 77 -9.30 18.53 10.43
N TRP A 78 -9.52 19.75 9.94
CA TRP A 78 -10.67 20.58 10.33
C TRP A 78 -11.59 20.76 9.13
N TYR A 79 -12.72 20.06 9.11
CA TYR A 79 -13.63 20.13 7.97
C TYR A 79 -14.59 21.30 8.05
N GLY A 80 -14.83 21.91 6.90
CA GLY A 80 -16.06 22.64 6.65
C GLY A 80 -16.78 22.11 5.41
N ASN A 81 -17.99 22.61 5.19
CA ASN A 81 -18.81 22.30 4.02
C ASN A 81 -18.21 22.86 2.72
N ALA A 82 -17.83 21.96 1.83
CA ALA A 82 -17.32 22.29 0.50
C ALA A 82 -17.95 21.34 -0.54
N PRO A 83 -19.16 21.66 -1.05
CA PRO A 83 -19.88 20.83 -2.03
C PRO A 83 -19.13 20.55 -3.34
N GLN A 84 -18.03 21.25 -3.59
CA GLN A 84 -17.13 21.08 -4.73
C GLN A 84 -16.00 20.08 -4.47
N CYS A 85 -15.81 19.65 -3.22
CA CYS A 85 -14.66 18.86 -2.79
C CYS A 85 -15.09 17.57 -2.09
N ASP A 86 -14.21 16.57 -2.09
CA ASP A 86 -14.26 15.43 -1.19
C ASP A 86 -12.97 15.39 -0.40
N SER A 87 -13.05 15.11 0.90
CA SER A 87 -11.89 14.85 1.73
C SER A 87 -11.65 13.36 1.87
N TYR A 88 -10.40 12.99 2.08
CA TYR A 88 -9.94 11.61 2.21
C TYR A 88 -9.00 11.54 3.41
N GLU A 89 -9.36 10.75 4.41
CA GLU A 89 -8.56 10.52 5.63
C GLU A 89 -7.90 9.16 5.58
N LYS A 90 -6.62 9.09 5.94
CA LYS A 90 -5.86 7.83 5.92
C LYS A 90 -6.42 6.88 6.98
N THR A 91 -6.79 5.67 6.58
CA THR A 91 -7.23 4.58 7.46
C THR A 91 -6.06 3.69 7.84
N PRO A 92 -6.25 2.74 8.78
CA PRO A 92 -5.28 1.68 9.02
C PRO A 92 -4.83 0.98 7.74
N ILE A 93 -3.55 0.64 7.66
CA ILE A 93 -2.94 -0.04 6.51
C ILE A 93 -3.01 -1.55 6.71
N SER A 94 -3.54 -2.24 5.72
CA SER A 94 -3.58 -3.70 5.66
C SER A 94 -2.59 -4.23 4.62
N THR A 95 -1.59 -4.98 5.06
CA THR A 95 -0.55 -5.56 4.17
C THR A 95 -0.59 -7.08 4.20
N VAL A 96 -0.36 -7.73 3.06
CA VAL A 96 -0.25 -9.19 2.97
C VAL A 96 1.00 -9.61 2.20
N TYR A 97 1.71 -10.61 2.72
CA TYR A 97 2.74 -11.34 2.00
C TYR A 97 2.15 -12.62 1.41
N ILE A 98 2.29 -12.78 0.10
CA ILE A 98 1.79 -13.96 -0.62
C ILE A 98 2.99 -14.67 -1.23
N ASN A 99 3.21 -15.92 -0.82
CA ASN A 99 4.09 -16.84 -1.53
C ASN A 99 3.30 -17.46 -2.70
N PRO A 100 3.59 -17.12 -3.98
CA PRO A 100 2.75 -17.53 -5.08
C PRO A 100 2.70 -19.05 -5.25
N LEU A 101 1.53 -19.62 -5.01
CA LEU A 101 1.18 -21.00 -5.39
C LEU A 101 0.50 -21.02 -6.76
N ASN A 102 -0.31 -20.00 -7.05
CA ASN A 102 -0.97 -19.79 -8.33
C ASN A 102 -1.54 -18.36 -8.44
N ASN A 103 -1.96 -17.98 -9.65
CA ASN A 103 -2.56 -16.67 -9.94
C ASN A 103 -3.90 -16.42 -9.22
N GLN A 104 -4.66 -17.46 -8.84
CA GLN A 104 -5.95 -17.30 -8.19
C GLN A 104 -5.82 -16.62 -6.82
N GLN A 105 -4.72 -16.85 -6.09
CA GLN A 105 -4.47 -16.20 -4.80
C GLN A 105 -4.52 -14.67 -4.92
N PHE A 106 -3.96 -14.12 -5.99
CA PHE A 106 -3.94 -12.68 -6.26
C PHE A 106 -5.27 -12.15 -6.81
N GLN A 107 -5.99 -12.95 -7.60
CA GLN A 107 -7.35 -12.58 -8.05
C GLN A 107 -8.30 -12.47 -6.87
N ASP A 108 -8.23 -13.42 -5.94
CA ASP A 108 -9.09 -13.46 -4.75
C ASP A 108 -8.90 -12.24 -3.84
N ILE A 109 -7.70 -11.66 -3.78
CA ILE A 109 -7.45 -10.41 -3.04
C ILE A 109 -8.43 -9.31 -3.47
N THR A 110 -8.74 -9.22 -4.76
CA THR A 110 -9.65 -8.19 -5.31
C THR A 110 -11.10 -8.35 -4.87
N THR A 111 -11.44 -9.50 -4.29
CA THR A 111 -12.80 -9.82 -3.83
C THR A 111 -13.03 -9.46 -2.37
N TYR A 112 -11.97 -9.15 -1.61
CA TYR A 112 -12.08 -8.74 -0.23
C TYR A 112 -12.22 -7.22 -0.14
N VAL A 113 -13.34 -6.77 0.40
CA VAL A 113 -13.71 -5.35 0.49
C VAL A 113 -14.13 -4.98 1.91
N LEU A 114 -13.94 -3.72 2.25
CA LEU A 114 -14.53 -3.12 3.44
C LEU A 114 -16.02 -2.85 3.21
N ARG A 115 -16.73 -2.47 4.28
CA ARG A 115 -18.18 -2.19 4.24
C ARG A 115 -18.55 -1.06 3.27
N ASP A 116 -17.65 -0.13 3.02
CA ASP A 116 -17.83 0.98 2.08
C ASP A 116 -17.51 0.61 0.62
N GLY A 117 -17.16 -0.66 0.36
CA GLY A 117 -16.83 -1.18 -0.97
C GLY A 117 -15.37 -0.97 -1.40
N THR A 118 -14.55 -0.29 -0.59
CA THR A 118 -13.12 -0.16 -0.87
C THR A 118 -12.38 -1.49 -0.63
N PRO A 119 -11.19 -1.72 -1.23
CA PRO A 119 -10.42 -2.93 -0.95
C PRO A 119 -10.09 -3.08 0.53
N ALA A 120 -10.26 -4.29 1.06
CA ALA A 120 -9.88 -4.63 2.42
C ALA A 120 -8.36 -4.84 2.60
N ILE A 121 -7.62 -4.91 1.50
CA ILE A 121 -6.16 -5.08 1.47
C ILE A 121 -5.57 -3.89 0.73
N ASP A 122 -4.59 -3.21 1.33
CA ASP A 122 -3.95 -2.04 0.76
C ASP A 122 -2.65 -2.36 0.04
N VAL A 123 -1.88 -3.32 0.57
CA VAL A 123 -0.56 -3.68 0.05
C VAL A 123 -0.45 -5.19 -0.11
N VAL A 124 -0.01 -5.62 -1.29
CA VAL A 124 0.38 -7.00 -1.58
C VAL A 124 1.87 -7.05 -1.85
N CYS A 125 2.58 -7.84 -1.06
CA CYS A 125 3.98 -8.20 -1.28
C CYS A 125 4.05 -9.57 -1.97
N ILE A 126 4.56 -9.60 -3.21
CA ILE A 126 4.86 -10.84 -3.94
C ILE A 126 6.14 -11.42 -3.34
N PHE A 127 6.05 -12.54 -2.63
CA PHE A 127 7.16 -13.09 -1.83
C PHE A 127 7.74 -14.38 -2.43
N ALA A 128 9.03 -14.47 -2.75
CA ALA A 128 10.00 -13.39 -2.93
C ALA A 128 10.97 -13.72 -4.07
N ALA A 129 11.52 -12.70 -4.71
CA ALA A 129 12.66 -12.84 -5.62
C ALA A 129 13.98 -12.90 -4.84
N ASN A 130 15.05 -13.48 -5.40
CA ASN A 130 16.30 -13.71 -4.66
C ASN A 130 17.48 -12.96 -5.30
N TYR A 131 18.13 -12.08 -4.54
CA TYR A 131 19.35 -11.38 -4.94
C TYR A 131 20.57 -12.27 -4.72
N ALA A 132 21.23 -12.66 -5.82
CA ALA A 132 22.20 -13.75 -5.79
C ALA A 132 23.57 -13.41 -6.38
N THR A 133 23.68 -12.37 -7.21
CA THR A 133 24.92 -12.01 -7.89
C THR A 133 24.92 -10.56 -8.39
N ASN A 134 26.11 -9.98 -8.56
CA ASN A 134 26.30 -8.65 -9.16
C ASN A 134 26.31 -8.65 -10.69
N THR A 135 25.92 -9.76 -11.33
CA THR A 135 25.89 -9.91 -12.79
C THR A 135 24.46 -9.98 -13.30
N ILE A 136 24.11 -9.18 -14.31
CA ILE A 136 22.74 -9.12 -14.82
C ILE A 136 22.33 -10.46 -15.47
N PRO A 137 21.12 -11.00 -15.19
CA PRO A 137 20.14 -10.48 -14.22
C PRO A 137 20.64 -10.64 -12.77
N MET A 138 20.51 -9.66 -11.89
CA MET A 138 21.09 -9.79 -10.55
C MET A 138 20.26 -10.69 -9.61
N LEU A 139 18.98 -10.85 -9.93
CA LEU A 139 18.08 -11.80 -9.27
C LEU A 139 18.18 -13.18 -9.93
N ARG A 140 17.94 -14.24 -9.16
CA ARG A 140 18.01 -15.64 -9.60
C ARG A 140 16.85 -16.45 -9.03
N ALA A 141 16.27 -17.29 -9.86
CA ALA A 141 15.33 -18.33 -9.43
C ALA A 141 16.03 -19.36 -8.53
N ASN A 142 15.25 -19.98 -7.64
CA ASN A 142 15.61 -21.09 -6.77
C ASN A 142 16.89 -20.82 -5.97
N ASN A 143 17.05 -19.60 -5.46
CA ASN A 143 18.28 -19.18 -4.77
C ASN A 143 19.57 -19.39 -5.60
N ASN A 144 19.49 -19.36 -6.94
CA ASN A 144 20.58 -19.71 -7.84
C ASN A 144 21.11 -21.15 -7.67
N TYR A 145 20.24 -22.08 -7.24
CA TYR A 145 20.58 -23.48 -7.03
C TYR A 145 19.59 -24.44 -7.75
N PRO A 146 20.01 -25.12 -8.83
CA PRO A 146 21.32 -24.97 -9.51
C PRO A 146 21.50 -23.59 -10.15
N PRO A 147 22.74 -23.19 -10.51
CA PRO A 147 23.00 -21.91 -11.15
C PRO A 147 22.12 -21.68 -12.39
N THR A 148 21.53 -20.50 -12.48
CA THR A 148 20.56 -20.16 -13.52
C THR A 148 20.75 -18.74 -14.03
N LYS A 149 20.09 -18.40 -15.14
CA LYS A 149 19.92 -17.00 -15.60
C LYS A 149 18.47 -16.55 -15.51
N ASN A 150 17.56 -17.41 -15.04
CA ASN A 150 16.17 -17.02 -14.81
C ASN A 150 16.13 -16.11 -13.57
N PRO A 151 15.51 -14.91 -13.66
CA PRO A 151 15.51 -13.96 -12.54
C PRO A 151 14.58 -14.39 -11.39
N PHE A 152 13.52 -15.14 -11.68
CA PHE A 152 12.47 -15.46 -10.71
C PHE A 152 12.06 -16.93 -10.77
N ASN A 153 11.54 -17.44 -9.66
CA ASN A 153 10.79 -18.71 -9.64
C ASN A 153 9.61 -18.61 -10.60
N ALA A 154 9.23 -19.75 -11.21
CA ALA A 154 8.16 -19.80 -12.21
C ALA A 154 6.87 -19.14 -11.73
N ASN A 155 6.42 -19.45 -10.51
CA ASN A 155 5.18 -18.89 -9.96
C ASN A 155 5.21 -17.36 -9.80
N ILE A 156 6.38 -16.78 -9.45
CA ILE A 156 6.54 -15.32 -9.39
C ILE A 156 6.52 -14.73 -10.80
N GLN A 157 7.24 -15.36 -11.73
CA GLN A 157 7.27 -14.95 -13.14
C GLN A 157 5.86 -14.94 -13.75
N ASP A 158 5.05 -15.96 -13.44
CA ASP A 158 3.68 -16.09 -13.92
C ASP A 158 2.78 -14.97 -13.40
N VAL A 159 2.87 -14.63 -12.10
CA VAL A 159 2.13 -13.50 -11.53
C VAL A 159 2.53 -12.20 -12.21
N LEU A 160 3.83 -11.95 -12.38
CA LEU A 160 4.36 -10.72 -12.99
C LEU A 160 3.95 -10.55 -14.46
N LEU A 161 3.75 -11.65 -15.21
CA LEU A 161 3.36 -11.63 -16.63
C LEU A 161 1.85 -11.72 -16.89
N SER A 162 1.07 -12.15 -15.89
CA SER A 162 -0.37 -12.41 -16.03
C SER A 162 -1.27 -11.16 -16.16
N GLY A 163 -0.70 -9.96 -15.94
CA GLY A 163 -1.47 -8.72 -15.81
C GLY A 163 -2.08 -8.48 -14.42
N LEU A 164 -1.89 -9.40 -13.47
CA LEU A 164 -2.44 -9.30 -12.11
C LEU A 164 -1.95 -8.07 -11.34
N VAL A 165 -0.70 -7.64 -11.57
CA VAL A 165 -0.18 -6.39 -10.98
C VAL A 165 -1.11 -5.23 -11.31
N LYS A 166 -1.50 -5.09 -12.59
CA LYS A 166 -2.39 -4.02 -13.02
C LYS A 166 -3.82 -4.21 -12.54
N THR A 167 -4.31 -5.45 -12.49
CA THR A 167 -5.64 -5.78 -11.94
C THR A 167 -5.77 -5.33 -10.49
N LEU A 168 -4.78 -5.64 -9.64
CA LEU A 168 -4.72 -5.19 -8.25
C LEU A 168 -4.62 -3.66 -8.17
N GLN A 169 -3.76 -3.05 -8.99
CA GLN A 169 -3.58 -1.59 -9.01
C GLN A 169 -4.85 -0.83 -9.39
N ASN A 170 -5.63 -1.35 -10.36
CA ASN A 170 -6.90 -0.77 -10.78
C ASN A 170 -7.98 -0.86 -9.69
N LYS A 171 -7.84 -1.79 -8.73
CA LYS A 171 -8.66 -1.81 -7.52
C LYS A 171 -8.15 -0.85 -6.45
N GLY A 172 -7.03 -0.18 -6.67
CA GLY A 172 -6.40 0.69 -5.67
C GLY A 172 -5.49 -0.05 -4.70
N ILE A 173 -5.02 -1.25 -5.04
CA ILE A 173 -4.10 -2.04 -4.21
C ILE A 173 -2.67 -1.75 -4.65
N THR A 174 -1.77 -1.53 -3.71
CA THR A 174 -0.32 -1.37 -3.94
C THR A 174 0.32 -2.74 -4.11
N VAL A 175 1.14 -2.91 -5.15
CA VAL A 175 1.82 -4.18 -5.44
C VAL A 175 3.34 -3.98 -5.38
N LEU A 176 3.95 -4.68 -4.43
CA LEU A 176 5.39 -4.68 -4.18
C LEU A 176 5.97 -6.04 -4.55
N LEU A 177 7.22 -6.07 -5.00
CA LEU A 177 8.00 -7.29 -5.06
C LEU A 177 8.93 -7.33 -3.85
N THR A 178 8.80 -8.38 -3.02
CA THR A 178 9.79 -8.64 -1.98
C THR A 178 11.02 -9.27 -2.61
N ILE A 179 12.18 -8.76 -2.21
CA ILE A 179 13.48 -9.28 -2.64
C ILE A 179 14.27 -9.67 -1.39
N MET A 180 14.70 -10.92 -1.38
CA MET A 180 15.42 -11.57 -0.29
C MET A 180 16.85 -11.94 -0.73
N GLY A 181 17.73 -12.27 0.21
CA GLY A 181 19.00 -12.93 -0.10
C GLY A 181 18.82 -14.32 -0.74
N SER A 182 19.93 -14.91 -1.16
CA SER A 182 19.95 -16.14 -1.98
C SER A 182 20.98 -17.18 -1.52
N HIS A 183 21.41 -17.14 -0.26
CA HIS A 183 22.50 -17.95 0.30
C HIS A 183 23.85 -17.77 -0.42
N THR A 184 24.04 -16.63 -1.07
CA THR A 184 25.30 -16.21 -1.70
C THR A 184 25.95 -15.08 -0.91
N GLU A 185 27.15 -14.68 -1.31
CA GLU A 185 27.86 -13.56 -0.66
C GLU A 185 27.28 -12.17 -0.98
N THR A 186 26.28 -12.09 -1.87
CA THR A 186 25.59 -10.83 -2.20
C THR A 186 24.30 -10.70 -1.39
N GLY A 187 23.96 -9.48 -0.99
CA GLY A 187 22.71 -9.19 -0.29
C GLY A 187 22.58 -7.73 0.10
N TRP A 188 21.44 -7.39 0.69
CA TRP A 188 21.08 -6.02 1.03
C TRP A 188 22.05 -5.37 2.04
N SER A 189 22.57 -6.17 2.97
CA SER A 189 23.57 -5.74 3.94
C SER A 189 25.03 -5.96 3.50
N GLN A 190 25.32 -6.24 2.22
CA GLN A 190 26.67 -6.62 1.76
C GLN A 190 27.36 -5.61 0.83
N PHE A 191 26.73 -4.48 0.48
CA PHE A 191 27.37 -3.48 -0.38
C PHE A 191 28.50 -2.77 0.35
N THR A 192 29.72 -2.83 -0.20
CA THR A 192 30.90 -2.13 0.33
C THR A 192 31.22 -0.84 -0.42
N ASP A 193 30.66 -0.65 -1.61
CA ASP A 193 30.89 0.52 -2.44
C ASP A 193 29.60 0.99 -3.14
N GLN A 194 29.54 2.29 -3.39
CA GLN A 194 28.37 2.95 -3.96
C GLN A 194 28.11 2.53 -5.42
N SER A 195 29.15 2.19 -6.19
CA SER A 195 28.98 1.84 -7.61
C SER A 195 28.27 0.50 -7.76
N THR A 196 28.64 -0.51 -6.97
CA THR A 196 27.98 -1.81 -6.96
C THR A 196 26.53 -1.68 -6.49
N ALA A 197 26.28 -0.90 -5.43
CA ALA A 197 24.92 -0.59 -4.98
C ALA A 197 24.10 0.12 -6.07
N GLN A 198 24.67 1.13 -6.73
CA GLN A 198 24.01 1.86 -7.81
C GLN A 198 23.66 0.94 -8.99
N ASN A 199 24.57 0.06 -9.40
CA ASN A 199 24.31 -0.91 -10.48
C ASN A 199 23.13 -1.83 -10.13
N PHE A 200 23.01 -2.25 -8.87
CA PHE A 200 21.86 -3.03 -8.41
C PHE A 200 20.58 -2.20 -8.43
N VAL A 201 20.60 -0.95 -7.94
CA VAL A 201 19.44 -0.05 -8.00
C VAL A 201 18.98 0.21 -9.42
N ASP A 202 19.90 0.42 -10.37
CA ASP A 202 19.57 0.65 -11.77
C ASP A 202 18.96 -0.60 -12.42
N TYR A 203 19.46 -1.79 -12.04
CA TYR A 203 18.85 -3.06 -12.42
C TYR A 203 17.44 -3.21 -11.84
N LEU A 204 17.22 -2.93 -10.55
CA LEU A 204 15.89 -2.97 -9.94
C LEU A 204 14.93 -2.00 -10.63
N ASN A 205 15.37 -0.76 -10.88
CA ASN A 205 14.53 0.25 -11.50
C ASN A 205 14.12 -0.15 -12.92
N SER A 206 15.08 -0.57 -13.75
CA SER A 206 14.82 -0.83 -15.18
C SER A 206 14.24 -2.22 -15.46
N GLN A 207 14.82 -3.27 -14.87
CA GLN A 207 14.52 -4.67 -15.20
C GLN A 207 13.51 -5.32 -14.25
N VAL A 208 13.06 -4.60 -13.21
CA VAL A 208 12.09 -5.11 -12.24
C VAL A 208 10.91 -4.14 -12.09
N VAL A 209 11.12 -2.97 -11.49
CA VAL A 209 10.04 -2.04 -11.15
C VAL A 209 9.37 -1.47 -12.40
N THR A 210 10.16 -0.95 -13.34
CA THR A 210 9.63 -0.38 -14.60
C THR A 210 9.06 -1.47 -15.50
N LEU A 211 9.81 -2.57 -15.70
CA LEU A 211 9.42 -3.67 -16.59
C LEU A 211 8.07 -4.29 -16.20
N TYR A 212 7.83 -4.50 -14.89
CA TYR A 212 6.60 -5.12 -14.39
C TYR A 212 5.60 -4.12 -13.82
N SER A 213 5.85 -2.80 -13.97
CA SER A 213 4.98 -1.74 -13.48
C SER A 213 4.63 -1.83 -11.99
N LEU A 214 5.59 -2.28 -11.16
CA LEU A 214 5.41 -2.41 -9.71
C LEU A 214 5.32 -1.04 -9.03
N ASP A 215 4.65 -0.98 -7.88
CA ASP A 215 4.56 0.24 -7.07
C ASP A 215 5.83 0.49 -6.24
N GLY A 216 6.66 -0.54 -6.05
CA GLY A 216 7.91 -0.44 -5.31
C GLY A 216 8.57 -1.78 -5.03
N ILE A 217 9.57 -1.73 -4.14
CA ILE A 217 10.33 -2.88 -3.67
C ILE A 217 10.13 -3.01 -2.16
N ASP A 218 9.94 -4.24 -1.72
CA ASP A 218 10.00 -4.63 -0.34
C ASP A 218 11.32 -5.36 -0.06
N ILE A 219 12.03 -4.95 0.99
CA ILE A 219 13.34 -5.45 1.36
C ILE A 219 13.19 -6.52 2.45
N ASP A 220 13.65 -7.73 2.16
CA ASP A 220 13.86 -8.78 3.14
C ASP A 220 15.38 -9.05 3.26
N ASP A 221 16.00 -8.61 4.36
CA ASP A 221 17.46 -8.70 4.57
C ASP A 221 17.82 -10.00 5.31
N GLU A 222 17.36 -11.12 4.76
CA GLU A 222 17.63 -12.45 5.26
C GLU A 222 18.35 -13.31 4.22
N TYR A 223 19.01 -14.37 4.70
CA TYR A 223 19.59 -15.46 3.92
C TYR A 223 20.77 -15.13 3.00
N SER A 224 21.46 -14.01 3.17
CA SER A 224 22.77 -13.81 2.53
C SER A 224 23.92 -14.26 3.44
N ASN A 225 25.00 -14.73 2.84
CA ASN A 225 26.16 -15.32 3.53
C ASN A 225 27.40 -14.43 3.53
N GLY A 226 27.32 -13.26 2.87
CA GLY A 226 28.46 -12.34 2.76
C GLY A 226 28.73 -11.55 4.04
N PRO A 227 29.91 -10.94 4.16
CA PRO A 227 30.26 -10.12 5.31
C PRO A 227 29.29 -8.93 5.43
N VAL A 228 28.75 -8.75 6.63
CA VAL A 228 27.79 -7.67 6.89
C VAL A 228 28.48 -6.32 6.92
N ASN A 229 27.95 -5.38 6.15
CA ASN A 229 28.19 -3.94 6.27
C ASN A 229 26.93 -3.24 6.79
N ASN A 230 26.98 -2.77 8.04
CA ASN A 230 25.84 -2.12 8.69
C ASN A 230 25.32 -0.88 7.95
N SER A 231 26.18 -0.14 7.23
CA SER A 231 25.76 1.06 6.49
C SER A 231 25.22 0.75 5.08
N SER A 232 25.25 -0.52 4.65
CA SER A 232 24.85 -0.95 3.30
C SER A 232 23.39 -0.61 3.00
N LEU A 233 22.49 -0.93 3.93
CA LEU A 233 21.06 -0.65 3.78
C LEU A 233 20.77 0.85 3.69
N ALA A 234 21.41 1.68 4.52
CA ALA A 234 21.29 3.13 4.43
C ALA A 234 21.79 3.65 3.07
N MET A 235 22.90 3.11 2.56
CA MET A 235 23.44 3.45 1.24
C MET A 235 22.49 3.09 0.10
N VAL A 236 22.15 1.82 -0.04
CA VAL A 236 21.35 1.34 -1.18
C VAL A 236 19.96 1.98 -1.21
N THR A 237 19.30 2.14 -0.04
CA THR A 237 17.99 2.80 0.03
C THR A 237 18.07 4.30 -0.32
N THR A 238 19.17 4.99 0.01
CA THR A 238 19.39 6.38 -0.41
C THR A 238 19.47 6.48 -1.94
N LEU A 239 20.20 5.55 -2.56
CA LEU A 239 20.31 5.47 -4.02
C LEU A 239 18.97 5.13 -4.67
N MET A 240 18.19 4.23 -4.07
CA MET A 240 16.84 3.91 -4.54
C MET A 240 15.92 5.13 -4.51
N LYS A 241 15.86 5.92 -3.42
CA LYS A 241 15.04 7.15 -3.38
C LYS A 241 15.40 8.14 -4.49
N LYS A 242 16.67 8.17 -4.90
CA LYS A 242 17.15 9.00 -6.01
C LYS A 242 16.80 8.44 -7.39
N SER A 243 17.04 7.15 -7.63
CA SER A 243 16.90 6.52 -8.96
C SER A 243 15.46 6.16 -9.32
N MET A 244 14.60 5.89 -8.33
CA MET A 244 13.20 5.49 -8.52
C MET A 244 12.26 6.39 -7.69
N PRO A 245 12.23 7.72 -7.96
CA PRO A 245 11.39 8.65 -7.22
C PRO A 245 9.91 8.29 -7.36
N GLY A 246 9.18 8.35 -6.25
CA GLY A 246 7.75 8.01 -6.19
C GLY A 246 7.45 6.51 -6.10
N LYS A 247 8.46 5.64 -6.19
CA LYS A 247 8.31 4.21 -5.88
C LYS A 247 8.52 3.95 -4.40
N LEU A 248 7.76 3.01 -3.86
CA LEU A 248 7.83 2.65 -2.45
C LEU A 248 9.10 1.83 -2.17
N ILE A 249 9.71 2.12 -1.03
CA ILE A 249 10.75 1.31 -0.41
C ILE A 249 10.24 0.88 0.96
N THR A 250 9.95 -0.42 1.09
CA THR A 250 9.46 -0.99 2.34
C THR A 250 10.40 -2.07 2.83
N LYS A 251 10.23 -2.50 4.08
CA LYS A 251 11.09 -3.53 4.66
C LYS A 251 10.35 -4.44 5.63
N ALA A 252 10.62 -5.74 5.50
CA ALA A 252 10.44 -6.72 6.56
C ALA A 252 11.41 -6.41 7.71
N LEU A 253 10.86 -6.00 8.86
CA LEU A 253 11.60 -5.57 10.04
C LEU A 253 11.92 -6.79 10.94
N TRP A 254 13.17 -7.22 10.89
CA TRP A 254 13.66 -8.42 11.57
C TRP A 254 15.18 -8.38 11.73
N SER A 255 15.65 -8.59 12.97
CA SER A 255 17.08 -8.76 13.30
C SER A 255 18.01 -7.70 12.68
N ASP A 256 17.59 -6.44 12.66
CA ASP A 256 18.18 -5.36 11.85
C ASP A 256 18.50 -4.08 12.63
N HIS A 257 18.47 -4.13 13.97
CA HIS A 257 18.70 -2.95 14.82
C HIS A 257 20.01 -2.21 14.48
N ASP A 258 21.10 -2.95 14.30
CA ASP A 258 22.40 -2.38 13.90
C ASP A 258 22.33 -1.59 12.59
N ARG A 259 21.47 -2.00 11.65
CA ARG A 259 21.32 -1.41 10.32
C ARG A 259 20.50 -0.11 10.40
N PHE A 260 19.56 -0.04 11.35
CA PHE A 260 18.85 1.19 11.69
C PHE A 260 19.72 2.20 12.44
N THR A 261 20.65 1.74 13.28
CA THR A 261 21.56 2.63 14.02
C THR A 261 22.71 3.17 13.17
N ALA A 262 23.02 2.50 12.07
CA ALA A 262 24.09 2.89 11.16
C ALA A 262 23.73 4.11 10.32
N ASN A 263 24.77 4.81 9.86
CA ASN A 263 24.66 5.97 9.01
C ASN A 263 25.55 5.82 7.77
N TRP A 264 25.06 6.30 6.63
CA TRP A 264 25.86 6.43 5.41
C TRP A 264 25.77 7.88 4.89
N ASN A 265 26.87 8.64 5.05
CA ASN A 265 26.99 10.03 4.59
C ASN A 265 25.83 10.94 5.04
N GLY A 266 25.40 10.82 6.30
CA GLY A 266 24.27 11.56 6.86
C GLY A 266 22.91 10.93 6.62
N ASN A 267 22.80 9.91 5.78
CA ASN A 267 21.54 9.19 5.50
C ASN A 267 21.39 7.96 6.40
N THR A 268 20.15 7.65 6.77
CA THR A 268 19.82 6.50 7.63
C THR A 268 18.76 5.64 6.96
N LEU A 269 18.72 4.35 7.30
CA LEU A 269 17.73 3.42 6.77
C LEU A 269 16.29 3.89 7.07
N GLY A 270 16.00 4.23 8.32
CA GLY A 270 14.65 4.64 8.74
C GLY A 270 14.13 5.88 8.00
N ALA A 271 15.01 6.85 7.68
CA ALA A 271 14.63 8.03 6.91
C ALA A 271 14.32 7.73 5.43
N ASN A 272 14.87 6.64 4.88
CA ASN A 272 14.65 6.25 3.48
C ASN A 272 13.45 5.32 3.29
N LEU A 273 13.03 4.59 4.33
CA LEU A 273 11.89 3.67 4.26
C LEU A 273 10.58 4.43 4.28
N ASP A 274 9.67 4.06 3.38
CA ASP A 274 8.31 4.56 3.38
C ASP A 274 7.47 3.85 4.46
N TYR A 275 7.60 2.52 4.54
CA TYR A 275 6.94 1.68 5.53
C TYR A 275 7.81 0.52 6.03
N GLY A 276 7.50 0.00 7.22
CA GLY A 276 8.12 -1.19 7.80
C GLY A 276 7.08 -2.15 8.36
N TRP A 277 7.28 -3.43 8.07
CA TRP A 277 6.40 -4.52 8.46
C TRP A 277 7.10 -5.39 9.49
N GLU A 278 6.60 -5.38 10.72
CA GLU A 278 7.22 -6.14 11.81
C GLU A 278 7.09 -7.65 11.58
N MET A 279 8.15 -8.43 11.83
CA MET A 279 8.18 -9.87 11.52
C MET A 279 8.39 -10.78 12.75
N ASN A 280 8.55 -10.25 13.98
CA ASN A 280 8.65 -11.11 15.17
C ASN A 280 7.26 -11.61 15.58
N TYR A 281 6.73 -12.64 14.93
CA TYR A 281 5.38 -13.18 15.18
C TYR A 281 5.14 -13.84 16.55
N TYR A 282 6.07 -13.67 17.50
CA TYR A 282 5.99 -14.21 18.85
C TYR A 282 5.26 -13.25 19.81
N SER A 283 5.23 -13.60 21.10
CA SER A 283 4.54 -12.80 22.12
C SER A 283 5.11 -11.38 22.25
N GLY A 284 4.23 -10.44 22.57
CA GLY A 284 4.55 -9.02 22.74
C GLY A 284 3.48 -8.17 22.08
N ASP A 285 3.18 -7.01 22.67
CA ASP A 285 2.29 -6.04 22.06
C ASP A 285 3.01 -5.18 21.00
N ALA A 286 2.26 -4.28 20.37
CA ALA A 286 2.80 -3.39 19.34
C ALA A 286 3.95 -2.52 19.86
N ASN A 287 3.84 -1.96 21.07
CA ASN A 287 4.88 -1.10 21.64
C ASN A 287 6.17 -1.88 21.93
N PHE A 288 6.07 -3.13 22.39
CA PHE A 288 7.23 -3.99 22.60
C PHE A 288 7.92 -4.32 21.27
N ARG A 289 7.16 -4.76 20.27
CA ARG A 289 7.70 -5.25 18.98
C ARG A 289 8.17 -4.13 18.05
N LEU A 290 7.49 -2.98 18.07
CA LEU A 290 7.79 -1.83 17.21
C LEU A 290 8.57 -0.71 17.90
N GLY A 291 8.69 -0.74 19.24
CA GLY A 291 9.21 0.38 20.04
C GLY A 291 10.59 0.84 19.60
N PHE A 292 11.49 -0.09 19.29
CA PHE A 292 12.82 0.24 18.78
C PHE A 292 12.76 1.11 17.51
N TYR A 293 11.94 0.72 16.54
CA TYR A 293 11.83 1.41 15.25
C TYR A 293 11.24 2.82 15.37
N THR A 294 10.49 3.12 16.44
CA THR A 294 9.91 4.47 16.64
C THR A 294 10.95 5.58 16.83
N SER A 295 12.21 5.23 17.11
CA SER A 295 13.33 6.19 17.16
C SER A 295 13.86 6.58 15.77
N TYR A 296 13.50 5.82 14.73
CA TYR A 296 14.04 5.96 13.38
C TYR A 296 12.95 6.15 12.31
N MET A 297 11.72 5.74 12.62
CA MET A 297 10.53 5.83 11.76
C MET A 297 9.35 6.30 12.60
N LYS A 298 8.38 6.96 11.96
CA LYS A 298 7.15 7.38 12.64
C LYS A 298 6.25 6.18 12.89
N LYS A 299 5.45 6.18 13.96
CA LYS A 299 4.43 5.13 14.21
C LYS A 299 3.52 4.90 12.99
N LYS A 300 3.17 5.96 12.26
CA LYS A 300 2.36 5.92 11.02
C LYS A 300 3.06 5.31 9.80
N GLN A 301 4.30 4.83 9.94
CA GLN A 301 5.03 4.04 8.94
C GLN A 301 5.16 2.56 9.32
N LEU A 302 4.73 2.18 10.53
CA LEU A 302 5.04 0.88 11.12
C LEU A 302 3.76 0.06 11.29
N CYS A 303 3.75 -1.15 10.73
CA CYS A 303 2.67 -2.12 10.92
C CYS A 303 3.13 -3.29 11.79
N LEU A 304 2.23 -3.78 12.64
CA LEU A 304 2.47 -5.00 13.42
C LEU A 304 2.25 -6.24 12.55
N GLY A 305 3.18 -7.19 12.60
CA GLY A 305 3.06 -8.45 11.86
C GLY A 305 2.26 -9.53 12.57
N PHE A 306 1.63 -10.37 11.77
CA PHE A 306 1.01 -11.62 12.18
C PHE A 306 1.40 -12.69 11.15
N SER A 307 1.48 -13.96 11.56
CA SER A 307 1.78 -15.06 10.64
C SER A 307 0.64 -16.06 10.60
N ALA A 308 0.21 -16.40 9.38
CA ALA A 308 -0.76 -17.45 9.12
C ALA A 308 -0.12 -18.86 9.07
N GLU A 309 1.20 -18.98 9.29
CA GLU A 309 1.83 -20.30 9.40
C GLU A 309 1.36 -21.04 10.64
N ARG A 310 1.09 -22.34 10.51
CA ARG A 310 0.57 -23.18 11.60
C ARG A 310 1.43 -23.22 12.86
N ARG A 311 2.74 -23.00 12.74
CA ARG A 311 3.65 -22.91 13.88
C ARG A 311 3.30 -21.76 14.84
N PHE A 312 2.57 -20.74 14.37
CA PHE A 312 2.07 -19.62 15.16
C PHE A 312 0.59 -19.72 15.53
N SER A 313 -0.01 -20.92 15.41
CA SER A 313 -1.44 -21.11 15.71
C SER A 313 -1.82 -20.77 17.16
N SER A 314 -0.88 -20.89 18.11
CA SER A 314 -1.09 -20.45 19.50
C SER A 314 -1.28 -18.93 19.66
N GLN A 315 -0.86 -18.14 18.68
CA GLN A 315 -0.95 -16.68 18.68
C GLN A 315 -2.18 -16.16 17.94
N TRP A 316 -2.88 -17.02 17.19
CA TRP A 316 -3.97 -16.63 16.30
C TRP A 316 -5.15 -15.95 16.99
N ASN A 317 -5.48 -16.34 18.22
CA ASN A 317 -6.54 -15.69 19.00
C ASN A 317 -6.19 -14.25 19.43
N GLN A 318 -4.92 -13.84 19.34
CA GLN A 318 -4.46 -12.50 19.67
C GLN A 318 -4.47 -11.55 18.48
N VAL A 319 -4.69 -12.03 17.24
CA VAL A 319 -4.60 -11.19 16.02
C VAL A 319 -5.54 -10.00 16.09
N GLY A 320 -6.83 -10.22 16.34
CA GLY A 320 -7.81 -9.14 16.48
C GLY A 320 -7.51 -8.17 17.62
N PRO A 321 -7.36 -8.65 18.88
CA PRO A 321 -7.00 -7.79 20.01
C PRO A 321 -5.72 -6.97 19.80
N GLN A 322 -4.66 -7.58 19.27
CA GLN A 322 -3.41 -6.87 19.00
C GLN A 322 -3.55 -5.87 17.86
N ALA A 323 -4.35 -6.17 16.83
CA ALA A 323 -4.64 -5.21 15.77
C ALA A 323 -5.38 -3.98 16.32
N THR A 324 -6.37 -4.17 17.21
CA THR A 324 -7.04 -3.06 17.92
C THR A 324 -6.05 -2.22 18.73
N THR A 325 -5.20 -2.87 19.53
CA THR A 325 -4.17 -2.17 20.32
C THR A 325 -3.19 -1.42 19.42
N THR A 326 -2.81 -2.00 18.28
CA THR A 326 -1.88 -1.38 17.33
C THR A 326 -2.42 -0.04 16.83
N ILE A 327 -3.72 0.02 16.48
CA ILE A 327 -4.36 1.27 16.04
C ILE A 327 -4.53 2.26 17.19
N SER A 328 -4.96 1.81 18.38
CA SER A 328 -5.11 2.71 19.53
C SER A 328 -3.78 3.34 19.97
N GLU A 329 -2.67 2.64 19.77
CA GLU A 329 -1.31 3.13 20.04
C GLU A 329 -0.77 4.07 18.95
N GLY A 330 -1.53 4.28 17.88
CA GLY A 330 -1.22 5.23 16.80
C GLY A 330 -0.30 4.67 15.70
N TYR A 331 -0.07 3.36 15.66
CA TYR A 331 0.67 2.71 14.58
C TYR A 331 -0.11 2.71 13.26
N ALA A 332 0.56 2.35 12.17
CA ALA A 332 0.04 2.47 10.82
C ALA A 332 -1.02 1.41 10.50
N GLY A 333 -0.86 0.19 11.02
CA GLY A 333 -1.72 -0.92 10.63
C GLY A 333 -1.16 -2.30 10.95
N GLY A 334 -1.61 -3.30 10.19
CA GLY A 334 -1.27 -4.70 10.36
C GLY A 334 -0.75 -5.34 9.07
N MET A 335 0.14 -6.32 9.23
CA MET A 335 0.67 -7.13 8.14
C MET A 335 0.42 -8.61 8.41
N MET A 336 -0.02 -9.36 7.40
CA MET A 336 -0.19 -10.82 7.45
C MET A 336 0.86 -11.53 6.58
N PHE A 337 1.70 -12.33 7.21
CA PHE A 337 2.65 -13.21 6.54
C PHE A 337 2.06 -14.58 6.21
N ALA A 338 2.58 -15.20 5.15
CA ALA A 338 2.15 -16.49 4.64
C ALA A 338 0.64 -16.57 4.35
N TYR A 339 0.08 -15.51 3.74
CA TYR A 339 -1.31 -15.54 3.32
C TYR A 339 -1.47 -16.47 2.10
N GLU A 340 -2.08 -17.64 2.33
CA GLU A 340 -2.26 -18.66 1.29
C GLU A 340 -3.66 -18.70 0.69
N ASN A 341 -4.55 -17.80 1.11
CA ASN A 341 -5.98 -17.78 0.75
C ASN A 341 -6.71 -19.08 1.15
N GLN A 342 -6.31 -19.66 2.29
CA GLN A 342 -6.96 -20.80 2.95
C GLN A 342 -7.89 -20.32 4.08
N PRO A 343 -8.84 -21.15 4.55
CA PRO A 343 -9.80 -20.74 5.59
C PRO A 343 -9.15 -20.12 6.83
N ASP A 344 -8.04 -20.68 7.31
CA ASP A 344 -7.31 -20.15 8.46
C ASP A 344 -6.73 -18.75 8.16
N SER A 345 -5.99 -18.59 7.06
CA SER A 345 -5.41 -17.29 6.68
C SER A 345 -6.48 -16.22 6.39
N ILE A 346 -7.63 -16.61 5.81
CA ILE A 346 -8.77 -15.71 5.60
C ILE A 346 -9.38 -15.28 6.94
N GLY A 347 -9.57 -16.24 7.86
CA GLY A 347 -10.08 -15.96 9.20
C GLY A 347 -9.18 -15.00 9.99
N LEU A 348 -7.86 -15.18 9.90
CA LEU A 348 -6.88 -14.28 10.53
C LEU A 348 -6.87 -12.90 9.90
N MET A 349 -6.91 -12.83 8.57
CA MET A 349 -6.97 -11.54 7.86
C MET A 349 -8.23 -10.77 8.24
N LYS A 350 -9.38 -11.45 8.29
CA LYS A 350 -10.63 -10.88 8.79
C LYS A 350 -10.48 -10.39 10.23
N ALA A 351 -9.93 -11.19 11.13
CA ALA A 351 -9.77 -10.80 12.53
C ALA A 351 -8.86 -9.57 12.69
N MET A 352 -7.80 -9.48 11.89
CA MET A 352 -6.90 -8.31 11.86
C MET A 352 -7.65 -7.05 11.43
N ILE A 353 -8.40 -7.11 10.32
CA ILE A 353 -9.15 -5.96 9.80
C ILE A 353 -10.31 -5.57 10.70
N ASP A 354 -11.07 -6.53 11.21
CA ASP A 354 -12.12 -6.24 12.19
C ASP A 354 -11.53 -5.59 13.46
N GLY A 355 -10.31 -5.95 13.84
CA GLY A 355 -9.59 -5.32 14.95
C GLY A 355 -9.16 -3.88 14.66
N MET A 356 -8.75 -3.58 13.42
CA MET A 356 -8.28 -2.24 13.01
C MET A 356 -9.42 -1.27 12.68
N ASP A 357 -10.38 -1.72 11.89
CA ASP A 357 -11.43 -0.88 11.31
C ASP A 357 -12.77 -1.00 12.06
N GLY A 358 -12.88 -1.99 12.95
CA GLY A 358 -14.09 -2.31 13.71
C GLY A 358 -14.78 -3.57 13.20
N PRO A 359 -15.59 -4.24 14.04
CA PRO A 359 -16.16 -5.55 13.72
C PRO A 359 -17.14 -5.51 12.54
N GLY A 360 -17.01 -6.48 11.62
CA GLY A 360 -17.92 -6.66 10.49
C GLY A 360 -17.59 -5.80 9.27
N ASN A 361 -16.39 -5.22 9.22
CA ASN A 361 -15.96 -4.46 8.05
C ASN A 361 -15.51 -5.35 6.89
N TRP A 362 -14.96 -6.53 7.17
CA TRP A 362 -14.50 -7.45 6.12
C TRP A 362 -15.65 -8.15 5.41
N ASN A 363 -15.70 -8.04 4.09
CA ASN A 363 -16.65 -8.71 3.22
C ASN A 363 -15.95 -9.37 2.02
N LYS A 364 -16.51 -10.49 1.53
CA LYS A 364 -16.10 -11.12 0.27
C LYS A 364 -17.20 -10.91 -0.77
N VAL A 365 -16.90 -10.20 -1.86
CA VAL A 365 -17.82 -10.04 -2.99
C VAL A 365 -17.63 -11.17 -4.00
N THR A 366 -18.71 -11.71 -4.54
CA THR A 366 -18.67 -12.60 -5.69
C THR A 366 -18.75 -11.79 -6.98
N ALA A 367 -18.30 -12.38 -8.11
CA ALA A 367 -18.40 -11.73 -9.43
C ALA A 367 -19.84 -11.30 -9.79
N GLU A 368 -20.87 -11.97 -9.24
CA GLU A 368 -22.28 -11.63 -9.44
C GLU A 368 -22.73 -10.37 -8.68
N ASN A 369 -22.08 -10.02 -7.57
CA ASN A 369 -22.43 -8.85 -6.76
C ASN A 369 -21.74 -7.56 -7.24
N LEU A 370 -20.68 -7.64 -8.04
CA LEU A 370 -20.02 -6.47 -8.64
C LEU A 370 -20.89 -5.75 -9.68
N ASN A 371 -21.86 -6.44 -10.29
CA ASN A 371 -22.73 -5.88 -11.33
C ASN A 371 -24.03 -5.26 -10.79
N LYS A 372 -24.36 -5.42 -9.51
CA LYS A 372 -25.59 -4.84 -8.94
C LYS A 372 -25.45 -3.34 -8.63
N ASP A 373 -24.25 -2.86 -8.31
CA ASP A 373 -24.02 -1.44 -8.01
C ASP A 373 -23.92 -0.56 -9.27
N VAL A 374 -23.69 -1.16 -10.44
CA VAL A 374 -23.78 -0.45 -11.74
C VAL A 374 -25.24 -0.38 -12.23
N ALA A 375 -26.08 -1.36 -11.86
CA ALA A 375 -27.48 -1.39 -12.29
C ALA A 375 -28.37 -0.40 -11.52
N THR A 376 -28.07 -0.15 -10.23
CA THR A 376 -28.83 0.79 -9.38
C THR A 376 -28.54 2.26 -9.70
N SER A 377 -27.39 2.59 -10.31
CA SER A 377 -27.11 3.96 -10.79
C SER A 377 -27.78 4.30 -12.13
N PHE A 378 -28.20 3.30 -12.91
CA PHE A 378 -28.93 3.50 -14.17
C PHE A 378 -30.46 3.48 -14.02
N SER A 379 -31.00 2.94 -12.93
CA SER A 379 -32.44 2.96 -12.67
C SER A 379 -32.94 4.29 -12.08
N ALA A 380 -32.08 5.03 -11.37
CA ALA A 380 -32.45 6.31 -10.74
C ALA A 380 -32.61 7.48 -11.73
N THR A 381 -32.13 7.35 -12.97
CA THR A 381 -32.25 8.39 -14.02
C THR A 381 -33.46 8.21 -14.93
N LYS A 382 -34.27 7.14 -14.77
CA LYS A 382 -35.45 6.89 -15.61
C LYS A 382 -36.81 7.26 -15.01
N GLU A 383 -36.90 7.65 -13.74
CA GLU A 383 -38.19 7.96 -13.09
C GLU A 383 -38.56 9.46 -13.05
N VAL A 384 -37.76 10.36 -13.62
CA VAL A 384 -38.05 11.83 -13.62
C VAL A 384 -38.54 12.35 -14.97
N GLY A 385 -39.12 11.49 -15.81
CA GLY A 385 -39.67 11.93 -17.09
C GLY A 385 -40.73 10.97 -17.60
N ASN A 386 -41.98 11.20 -17.23
CA ASN A 386 -43.17 11.07 -18.07
C ASN A 386 -44.46 11.15 -17.22
N GLU A 387 -44.81 12.35 -16.77
CA GLU A 387 -46.19 12.70 -16.43
C GLU A 387 -46.60 13.90 -17.30
N VAL A 388 -46.84 13.69 -18.60
CA VAL A 388 -47.75 14.54 -19.40
C VAL A 388 -48.35 13.68 -20.52
N GLU A 389 -49.68 13.81 -20.67
CA GLU A 389 -50.49 13.46 -21.85
C GLU A 389 -50.85 11.99 -22.12
N THR A 390 -52.01 11.58 -21.60
CA THR A 390 -52.95 10.75 -22.37
C THR A 390 -54.38 11.27 -22.22
N ARG A 391 -54.84 12.03 -23.22
CA ARG A 391 -56.27 12.15 -23.58
C ARG A 391 -56.41 12.19 -25.10
N ASN A 392 -57.42 11.45 -25.57
CA ASN A 392 -57.95 11.29 -26.93
C ASN A 392 -57.18 10.29 -27.80
N ARG A 393 -57.71 9.09 -28.02
CA ARG A 393 -58.90 8.67 -28.81
C ARG A 393 -58.61 8.58 -30.32
N ASP A 394 -58.89 7.36 -30.78
CA ASP A 394 -59.44 6.97 -32.08
C ASP A 394 -58.51 6.75 -33.27
N CYS A 395 -58.67 5.51 -33.81
CA CYS A 395 -58.53 5.08 -35.19
C CYS A 395 -57.12 5.09 -35.79
N CYS A 396 -56.74 4.23 -36.72
CA CYS A 396 -57.18 2.95 -37.29
C CYS A 396 -56.15 2.71 -38.43
N ILE A 397 -56.05 1.46 -38.92
CA ILE A 397 -55.49 1.08 -40.25
C ILE A 397 -53.95 0.84 -40.34
N ILE A 398 -53.59 -0.45 -40.28
CA ILE A 398 -52.98 -1.29 -41.34
C ILE A 398 -51.99 -0.58 -42.28
N VAL A 399 -50.70 -0.97 -42.28
CA VAL A 399 -50.09 -2.05 -43.11
C VAL A 399 -48.89 -2.61 -42.37
#